data_AF-A0A4P7JGD6-F1
#
_entry.id   AF-A0A4P7JGD6-F1
#
_cell.length_a   1.000
_cell.length_b   1.000
_cell.length_c   1.000
_cell.angle_alpha   90.00
_cell.angle_beta   90.00
_cell.angle_gamma   90.00
#
_symmetry.space_group_name_H-M   'P 1'
#
loop_
_entity.id
_entity.type
_entity.pdbx_description
1 polymer ?
#
loop_
_entity_poly.entity_id
_entity_poly.type
_entity_poly.pdbx_seq_one_letter_code
_entity_poly.pdbx_strand_id
1 'polypeptide(L)'
;MTRSAADIQDALTRFDGVRVAVLQKVLAADLQPEAEEELLARLDGPDQIGATWLVKALAEAGRLSDARMAAVFASLPELTEPDAVLHLLQTVQHAPHAARPHRQVLLRFAAARKLLVRVWAFDAYCRLAEGDAERADARERIARALTDRSKAMQARARALARVFGMEDADRS
;
A
#
# COMPACT_ATOMS: atom_id res chain seq x y z
N MET A 1 6.74 -8.45 25.35
CA MET A 1 5.34 -8.93 25.41
C MET A 1 4.86 -9.08 23.97
N THR A 2 4.02 -10.05 23.68
CA THR A 2 3.48 -10.32 22.32
C THR A 2 1.97 -10.11 22.32
N ARG A 3 1.37 -9.84 21.16
CA ARG A 3 -0.07 -9.66 20.95
C ARG A 3 -0.72 -10.91 20.42
N SER A 4 -1.90 -11.20 20.94
CA SER A 4 -2.77 -12.33 20.57
C SER A 4 -3.82 -11.90 19.54
N ALA A 5 -4.56 -12.86 18.99
CA ALA A 5 -5.73 -12.59 18.13
C ALA A 5 -6.78 -11.71 18.84
N ALA A 6 -6.98 -11.91 20.16
CA ALA A 6 -7.93 -11.11 20.94
C ALA A 6 -7.52 -9.62 21.03
N ASP A 7 -6.21 -9.33 21.06
CA ASP A 7 -5.72 -7.93 21.02
C ASP A 7 -6.06 -7.26 19.68
N ILE A 8 -5.98 -8.00 18.57
CA ILE A 8 -6.34 -7.50 17.23
C ILE A 8 -7.84 -7.23 17.17
N GLN A 9 -8.66 -8.19 17.60
CA GLN A 9 -10.12 -8.07 17.58
C GLN A 9 -10.60 -6.89 18.43
N ASP A 10 -10.08 -6.73 19.66
CA ASP A 10 -10.44 -5.61 20.54
C ASP A 10 -10.03 -4.26 19.92
N ALA A 11 -8.84 -4.18 19.33
CA ALA A 11 -8.37 -2.95 18.70
C ALA A 11 -9.21 -2.54 17.48
N LEU A 12 -9.56 -3.50 16.62
CA LEU A 12 -10.41 -3.25 15.45
C LEU A 12 -11.83 -2.87 15.87
N THR A 13 -12.40 -3.56 16.86
CA THR A 13 -13.75 -3.25 17.39
C THR A 13 -13.82 -1.83 17.97
N ARG A 14 -12.73 -1.35 18.59
CA ARG A 14 -12.65 0.00 19.19
C ARG A 14 -12.25 1.09 18.19
N PHE A 15 -11.84 0.72 16.99
CA PHE A 15 -11.44 1.69 15.97
C PHE A 15 -12.68 2.36 15.39
N ASP A 16 -12.73 3.69 15.47
CA ASP A 16 -13.86 4.50 15.05
C ASP A 16 -13.74 5.03 13.61
N GLY A 17 -12.79 4.49 12.84
CA GLY A 17 -12.48 4.96 11.49
C GLY A 17 -11.53 6.16 11.44
N VAL A 18 -11.17 6.77 12.58
CA VAL A 18 -10.38 8.02 12.60
C VAL A 18 -9.18 7.93 13.55
N ARG A 19 -9.40 7.51 14.81
CA ARG A 19 -8.38 7.55 15.85
C ARG A 19 -7.53 6.28 15.83
N VAL A 20 -6.35 6.39 15.25
CA VAL A 20 -5.40 5.28 15.14
C VAL A 20 -4.69 4.90 16.44
N ALA A 21 -4.89 5.65 17.54
CA ALA A 21 -4.25 5.38 18.82
C ALA A 21 -4.56 3.98 19.37
N VAL A 22 -5.76 3.45 19.10
CA VAL A 22 -6.13 2.08 19.50
C VAL A 22 -5.34 1.05 18.69
N LEU A 23 -5.11 1.29 17.39
CA LEU A 23 -4.34 0.42 16.51
C LEU A 23 -2.84 0.48 16.85
N GLN A 24 -2.31 1.67 17.15
CA GLN A 24 -0.90 1.86 17.53
C GLN A 24 -0.51 1.05 18.78
N LYS A 25 -1.43 0.87 19.74
CA LYS A 25 -1.18 0.06 20.94
C LYS A 25 -0.88 -1.40 20.63
N VAL A 26 -1.47 -1.94 19.56
CA VAL A 26 -1.18 -3.30 19.07
C VAL A 26 0.27 -3.38 18.63
N LEU A 27 0.74 -2.38 17.87
CA LEU A 27 2.08 -2.37 17.26
C LEU A 27 3.23 -2.25 18.26
N ALA A 28 2.96 -1.89 19.53
CA ALA A 28 3.96 -1.77 20.58
C ALA A 28 4.63 -3.11 20.99
N ALA A 29 4.15 -4.23 20.46
CA ALA A 29 4.59 -5.58 20.73
C ALA A 29 4.53 -6.44 19.46
N ASP A 30 5.31 -7.52 19.39
CA ASP A 30 5.26 -8.50 18.28
C ASP A 30 3.94 -9.26 18.26
N LEU A 31 3.45 -9.53 17.05
CA LEU A 31 2.25 -10.34 16.85
C LEU A 31 2.62 -11.81 16.97
N GLN A 32 1.80 -12.57 17.68
CA GLN A 32 1.84 -14.03 17.57
C GLN A 32 1.28 -14.47 16.20
N PRO A 33 1.64 -15.65 15.69
CA PRO A 33 1.15 -16.14 14.40
C PRO A 33 -0.37 -16.12 14.27
N GLU A 34 -1.11 -16.49 15.31
CA GLU A 34 -2.58 -16.43 15.33
C GLU A 34 -3.13 -15.00 15.26
N ALA A 35 -2.37 -14.01 15.74
CA ALA A 35 -2.74 -12.60 15.66
C ALA A 35 -2.55 -12.05 14.25
N GLU A 36 -1.51 -12.51 13.53
CA GLU A 36 -1.37 -12.20 12.10
C GLU A 36 -2.50 -12.82 11.29
N GLU A 37 -2.89 -14.06 11.58
CA GLU A 37 -3.99 -14.74 10.89
C GLU A 37 -5.32 -14.03 11.13
N GLU A 38 -5.60 -13.65 12.37
CA GLU A 38 -6.76 -12.83 12.71
C GLU A 38 -6.73 -11.49 11.96
N LEU A 39 -5.58 -10.82 11.88
CA LEU A 39 -5.44 -9.56 11.14
C LEU A 39 -5.76 -9.74 9.65
N LEU A 40 -5.22 -10.80 9.02
CA LEU A 40 -5.45 -11.09 7.61
C LEU A 40 -6.91 -11.44 7.32
N ALA A 41 -7.58 -12.15 8.22
CA ALA A 41 -9.00 -12.49 8.09
C ALA A 41 -9.92 -11.25 8.10
N ARG A 42 -9.43 -10.10 8.60
CA ARG A 42 -10.18 -8.84 8.71
C ARG A 42 -9.91 -7.87 7.56
N LEU A 43 -9.10 -8.27 6.57
CA LEU A 43 -8.85 -7.47 5.38
C LEU A 43 -10.10 -7.35 4.49
N ASP A 44 -10.94 -8.38 4.49
CA ASP A 44 -12.25 -8.36 3.87
C ASP A 44 -13.32 -8.12 4.96
N GLY A 45 -14.31 -7.27 4.66
CA GLY A 45 -15.40 -6.93 5.56
C GLY A 45 -15.32 -5.55 6.25
N PRO A 46 -16.02 -5.38 7.39
CA PRO A 46 -16.27 -4.06 7.97
C PRO A 46 -15.02 -3.40 8.58
N ASP A 47 -14.03 -4.22 8.96
CA ASP A 47 -12.82 -3.76 9.66
C ASP A 47 -11.68 -3.40 8.70
N GLN A 48 -11.89 -3.48 7.38
CA GLN A 48 -10.84 -3.38 6.37
C GLN A 48 -9.97 -2.13 6.49
N ILE A 49 -10.52 -0.98 6.91
CA ILE A 49 -9.73 0.25 7.08
C ILE A 49 -8.72 0.09 8.22
N GLY A 50 -9.16 -0.43 9.37
CA GLY A 50 -8.29 -0.65 10.53
C GLY A 50 -7.27 -1.76 10.29
N ALA A 51 -7.72 -2.86 9.67
CA ALA A 51 -6.87 -4.01 9.36
C ALA A 51 -5.75 -3.63 8.37
N THR A 52 -6.10 -2.98 7.26
CA THR A 52 -5.10 -2.52 6.28
C THR A 52 -4.17 -1.44 6.83
N TRP A 53 -4.65 -0.61 7.77
CA TRP A 53 -3.79 0.35 8.46
C TRP A 53 -2.71 -0.35 9.30
N LEU A 54 -3.09 -1.39 10.05
CA LEU A 54 -2.15 -2.22 10.82
C LEU A 54 -1.16 -2.93 9.90
N VAL A 55 -1.65 -3.54 8.82
CA VAL A 55 -0.80 -4.18 7.80
C VAL A 55 0.21 -3.20 7.23
N LYS A 56 -0.22 -1.98 6.88
CA LYS A 56 0.68 -0.94 6.38
C LYS A 56 1.77 -0.63 7.39
N ALA A 57 1.42 -0.42 8.65
CA ALA A 57 2.38 -0.08 9.68
C ALA A 57 3.37 -1.24 9.97
N LEU A 58 2.91 -2.49 9.91
CA LEU A 58 3.78 -3.67 10.06
C LEU A 58 4.71 -3.83 8.86
N ALA A 59 4.23 -3.62 7.63
CA ALA A 59 5.05 -3.65 6.41
C ALA A 59 6.12 -2.54 6.42
N GLU A 60 5.76 -1.32 6.82
CA GLU A 60 6.69 -0.20 7.02
C GLU A 60 7.81 -0.53 8.01
N ALA A 61 7.50 -1.31 9.05
CA ALA A 61 8.45 -1.75 10.05
C ALA A 61 9.23 -3.03 9.66
N GLY A 62 8.95 -3.63 8.49
CA GLY A 62 9.58 -4.89 8.07
C GLY A 62 9.15 -6.11 8.90
N ARG A 63 7.95 -6.06 9.50
CA ARG A 63 7.45 -7.07 10.45
C ARG A 63 6.48 -8.09 9.85
N LEU A 64 6.28 -8.05 8.53
CA LEU A 64 5.52 -9.06 7.79
C LEU A 64 6.45 -9.77 6.81
N SER A 65 6.33 -11.09 6.73
CA SER A 65 7.04 -11.88 5.73
C SER A 65 6.46 -11.67 4.33
N ASP A 66 7.25 -11.97 3.29
CA ASP A 66 6.78 -11.92 1.91
C ASP A 66 5.58 -12.83 1.67
N ALA A 67 5.50 -13.99 2.33
CA ALA A 67 4.35 -14.89 2.24
C ALA A 67 3.08 -14.25 2.80
N ARG A 68 3.17 -13.53 3.94
CA ARG A 68 2.06 -12.78 4.51
C ARG A 68 1.69 -11.59 3.62
N MET A 69 2.67 -10.88 3.07
CA MET A 69 2.42 -9.78 2.13
C MET A 69 1.77 -10.26 0.82
N ALA A 70 2.10 -11.45 0.33
CA ALA A 70 1.44 -12.03 -0.83
C ALA A 70 -0.06 -12.28 -0.55
N ALA A 71 -0.40 -12.80 0.64
CA ALA A 71 -1.79 -12.96 1.06
C ALA A 71 -2.52 -11.61 1.19
N VAL A 72 -1.84 -10.59 1.72
CA VAL A 72 -2.36 -9.20 1.78
C VAL A 72 -2.69 -8.68 0.38
N PHE A 73 -1.77 -8.79 -0.60
CA PHE A 73 -2.03 -8.27 -1.94
C PHE A 73 -3.07 -9.09 -2.71
N ALA A 74 -3.22 -10.38 -2.38
CA ALA A 74 -4.29 -11.21 -2.91
C ALA A 74 -5.69 -10.74 -2.49
N SER A 75 -5.84 -10.04 -1.35
CA SER A 75 -7.12 -9.46 -0.92
C SER A 75 -7.45 -8.12 -1.59
N LEU A 76 -6.49 -7.51 -2.30
CA LEU A 76 -6.66 -6.20 -2.93
C LEU A 76 -7.89 -6.11 -3.84
N PRO A 77 -8.29 -7.16 -4.62
CA PRO A 77 -9.49 -7.15 -5.43
C PRO A 77 -10.80 -6.94 -4.65
N GLU A 78 -10.86 -7.46 -3.43
CA GLU A 78 -12.07 -7.53 -2.59
C GLU A 78 -12.29 -6.25 -1.75
N LEU A 79 -11.26 -5.42 -1.60
CA LEU A 79 -11.38 -4.18 -0.82
C LEU A 79 -12.38 -3.21 -1.44
N THR A 80 -13.36 -2.79 -0.63
CA THR A 80 -14.43 -1.87 -1.03
C THR A 80 -14.21 -0.45 -0.51
N GLU A 81 -13.44 -0.27 0.57
CA GLU A 81 -13.18 1.03 1.17
C GLU A 81 -11.96 1.72 0.54
N PRO A 82 -12.10 2.96 0.04
CA PRO A 82 -11.00 3.67 -0.60
C PRO A 82 -9.77 3.87 0.30
N ASP A 83 -9.96 4.00 1.61
CA ASP A 83 -8.85 4.11 2.57
C ASP A 83 -8.13 2.78 2.77
N ALA A 84 -8.85 1.66 2.74
CA ALA A 84 -8.23 0.34 2.80
C ALA A 84 -7.37 0.07 1.56
N VAL A 85 -7.90 0.40 0.38
CA VAL A 85 -7.15 0.35 -0.88
C VAL A 85 -5.90 1.24 -0.80
N LEU A 86 -6.05 2.48 -0.33
CA LEU A 86 -4.94 3.41 -0.18
C LEU A 86 -3.81 2.84 0.68
N HIS A 87 -4.14 2.20 1.81
CA HIS A 87 -3.15 1.60 2.68
C HIS A 87 -2.36 0.49 1.96
N LEU A 88 -3.03 -0.43 1.25
CA LEU A 88 -2.34 -1.50 0.52
C LEU A 88 -1.52 -0.97 -0.66
N LEU A 89 -1.96 0.06 -1.36
CA LEU A 89 -1.13 0.68 -2.41
C LEU A 89 0.16 1.29 -1.83
N GLN A 90 0.10 1.82 -0.61
CA GLN A 90 1.28 2.35 0.09
C GLN A 90 2.25 1.25 0.53
N THR A 91 1.79 0.03 0.80
CA THR A 91 2.67 -1.06 1.25
C THR A 91 3.54 -1.63 0.12
N VAL A 92 3.21 -1.36 -1.14
CA VAL A 92 3.95 -1.85 -2.31
C VAL A 92 5.43 -1.46 -2.27
N GLN A 93 5.77 -0.28 -1.74
CA GLN A 93 7.17 0.15 -1.61
C GLN A 93 7.98 -0.65 -0.57
N HIS A 94 7.30 -1.37 0.33
CA HIS A 94 7.92 -2.17 1.39
C HIS A 94 7.97 -3.66 1.05
N ALA A 95 7.11 -4.13 0.14
CA ALA A 95 7.07 -5.52 -0.31
C ALA A 95 6.81 -5.64 -1.82
N PRO A 96 7.69 -5.08 -2.68
CA PRO A 96 7.47 -5.04 -4.12
C PRO A 96 7.43 -6.44 -4.75
N HIS A 97 8.23 -7.40 -4.26
CA HIS A 97 8.24 -8.77 -4.76
C HIS A 97 6.88 -9.47 -4.54
N ALA A 98 6.28 -9.32 -3.36
CA ALA A 98 4.97 -9.86 -3.05
C ALA A 98 3.84 -9.16 -3.84
N ALA A 99 3.97 -7.86 -4.12
CA ALA A 99 2.98 -7.09 -4.88
C ALA A 99 3.05 -7.33 -6.40
N ARG A 100 4.19 -7.78 -6.92
CA ARG A 100 4.49 -7.88 -8.35
C ARG A 100 3.44 -8.64 -9.17
N PRO A 101 2.92 -9.81 -8.74
CA PRO A 101 1.88 -10.53 -9.47
C PRO A 101 0.59 -9.72 -9.67
N HIS A 102 0.35 -8.73 -8.81
CA HIS A 102 -0.85 -7.90 -8.81
C HIS A 102 -0.69 -6.59 -9.58
N ARG A 103 0.45 -6.35 -10.25
CA ARG A 103 0.72 -5.09 -10.98
C ARG A 103 -0.42 -4.67 -11.92
N GLN A 104 -0.98 -5.62 -12.67
CA GLN A 104 -2.07 -5.32 -13.61
C GLN A 104 -3.37 -4.96 -12.90
N VAL A 105 -3.66 -5.58 -11.75
CA VAL A 105 -4.84 -5.24 -10.92
C VAL A 105 -4.79 -3.78 -10.49
N LEU A 106 -3.61 -3.21 -10.27
CA LEU A 106 -3.46 -1.80 -9.85
C LEU A 106 -4.03 -0.81 -10.86
N LEU A 107 -4.09 -1.16 -12.15
CA LEU A 107 -4.63 -0.28 -13.19
C LEU A 107 -6.11 0.06 -12.97
N ARG A 108 -6.87 -0.81 -12.28
CA ARG A 108 -8.28 -0.54 -11.95
C ARG A 108 -8.46 0.72 -11.10
N PHE A 109 -7.43 1.10 -10.35
CA PHE A 109 -7.44 2.25 -9.45
C PHE A 109 -6.96 3.55 -10.12
N ALA A 110 -6.51 3.50 -11.38
CA ALA A 110 -6.05 4.68 -12.11
C ALA A 110 -7.15 5.75 -12.26
N ALA A 111 -8.42 5.34 -12.30
CA ALA A 111 -9.58 6.22 -12.40
C ALA A 111 -10.37 6.36 -11.07
N ALA A 112 -9.81 5.91 -9.95
CA ALA A 112 -10.49 5.98 -8.65
C ALA A 112 -10.96 7.41 -8.32
N ARG A 113 -12.15 7.57 -7.73
CA ARG A 113 -12.70 8.89 -7.37
C ARG A 113 -11.76 9.66 -6.42
N LYS A 114 -11.20 8.96 -5.43
CA LYS A 114 -10.30 9.53 -4.42
C LYS A 114 -8.92 9.79 -5.04
N LEU A 115 -8.48 11.05 -5.03
CA LEU A 115 -7.21 11.47 -5.63
C LEU A 115 -6.02 10.66 -5.09
N LEU A 116 -5.95 10.44 -3.78
CA LEU A 116 -4.83 9.73 -3.17
C LEU A 116 -4.75 8.28 -3.63
N VAL A 117 -5.88 7.61 -3.87
CA VAL A 117 -5.90 6.25 -4.42
C VAL A 117 -5.29 6.23 -5.82
N ARG A 118 -5.66 7.17 -6.70
CA ARG A 118 -5.05 7.28 -8.04
C ARG A 118 -3.54 7.51 -7.98
N VAL A 119 -3.11 8.43 -7.12
CA VAL A 119 -1.69 8.80 -6.95
C VAL A 119 -0.87 7.61 -6.48
N TRP A 120 -1.37 6.85 -5.50
CA TRP A 120 -0.67 5.69 -4.98
C TRP A 120 -0.78 4.46 -5.88
N ALA A 121 -1.85 4.33 -6.67
CA ALA A 121 -1.93 3.30 -7.71
C ALA A 121 -0.89 3.54 -8.81
N PHE A 122 -0.70 4.79 -9.21
CA PHE A 122 0.37 5.20 -10.11
C PHE A 122 1.77 4.89 -9.55
N ASP A 123 2.03 5.25 -8.28
CA ASP A 123 3.31 4.98 -7.63
C ASP A 123 3.61 3.48 -7.56
N ALA A 124 2.64 2.69 -7.06
CA ALA A 124 2.75 1.23 -6.99
C ALA A 124 2.97 0.60 -8.38
N TYR A 125 2.19 0.99 -9.40
CA TYR A 125 2.32 0.45 -10.75
C TYR A 125 3.71 0.69 -11.36
N CYS A 126 4.27 1.89 -11.13
CA CYS A 126 5.62 2.22 -11.61
C CYS A 126 6.69 1.41 -10.86
N ARG A 127 6.60 1.29 -9.52
CA ARG A 127 7.57 0.52 -8.72
C ARG A 127 7.67 -0.94 -9.11
N LEU A 128 6.56 -1.52 -9.55
CA LEU A 128 6.48 -2.92 -9.95
C LEU A 128 6.95 -3.18 -11.39
N ALA A 129 7.39 -2.15 -12.12
CA ALA A 129 7.87 -2.31 -13.48
C ALA A 129 9.21 -3.06 -13.52
N GLU A 130 9.22 -4.20 -14.22
CA GLU A 130 10.39 -5.04 -14.41
C GLU A 130 10.63 -5.36 -15.89
N GLY A 131 11.89 -5.50 -16.26
CA GLY A 131 12.30 -5.63 -17.65
C GLY A 131 12.18 -4.32 -18.44
N ASP A 132 12.79 -4.29 -19.63
CA ASP A 132 12.99 -3.04 -20.37
C ASP A 132 11.67 -2.41 -20.83
N ALA A 133 10.72 -3.22 -21.29
CA ALA A 133 9.44 -2.73 -21.80
C ALA A 133 8.60 -2.07 -20.70
N GLU A 134 8.46 -2.69 -19.53
CA GLU A 134 7.68 -2.11 -18.44
C GLU A 134 8.39 -0.90 -17.82
N ARG A 135 9.73 -0.93 -17.73
CA ARG A 135 10.50 0.22 -17.22
C ARG A 135 10.42 1.41 -18.18
N ALA A 136 10.38 1.18 -19.49
CA ALA A 136 10.13 2.24 -20.48
C ALA A 136 8.73 2.85 -20.31
N ASP A 137 7.68 2.02 -20.19
CA ASP A 137 6.31 2.49 -19.92
C ASP A 137 6.22 3.27 -18.59
N ALA A 138 6.85 2.79 -17.53
CA ALA A 138 6.91 3.48 -16.24
C ALA A 138 7.59 4.86 -16.37
N ARG A 139 8.72 4.95 -17.09
CA ARG A 139 9.41 6.22 -17.35
C ARG A 139 8.54 7.21 -18.13
N GLU A 140 7.84 6.76 -19.18
CA GLU A 140 6.92 7.61 -19.93
C GLU A 140 5.77 8.14 -19.06
N ARG A 141 5.19 7.27 -18.22
CA ARG A 141 4.15 7.66 -17.25
C ARG A 141 4.66 8.65 -16.23
N ILE A 142 5.87 8.44 -15.69
CA ILE A 142 6.52 9.37 -14.76
C ILE A 142 6.73 10.72 -15.43
N ALA A 143 7.27 10.77 -16.65
CA ALA A 143 7.49 12.01 -17.39
C ALA A 143 6.18 12.82 -17.56
N ARG A 144 5.09 12.17 -17.96
CA ARG A 144 3.76 12.81 -18.05
C ARG A 144 3.26 13.31 -16.69
N ALA A 145 3.48 12.53 -15.64
CA ALA A 145 3.02 12.85 -14.29
C ALA A 145 3.80 14.01 -13.63
N LEU A 146 5.02 14.32 -14.09
CA LEU A 146 5.77 15.50 -13.64
C LEU A 146 5.06 16.82 -14.01
N THR A 147 4.32 16.83 -15.12
CA THR A 147 3.52 17.98 -15.58
C THR A 147 2.04 17.91 -15.20
N ASP A 148 1.63 16.94 -14.36
CA ASP A 148 0.23 16.76 -13.97
C ASP A 148 -0.31 17.98 -13.21
N ARG A 149 -1.58 18.32 -13.39
CA ARG A 149 -2.24 19.44 -12.67
C ARG A 149 -2.26 19.24 -11.14
N SER A 150 -2.25 18.00 -10.68
CA SER A 150 -2.29 17.63 -9.26
C SER A 150 -0.90 17.69 -8.64
N LYS A 151 -0.73 18.58 -7.65
CA LYS A 151 0.53 18.68 -6.88
C LYS A 151 0.89 17.38 -6.15
N ALA A 152 -0.11 16.60 -5.72
CA ALA A 152 0.12 15.29 -5.13
C ALA A 152 0.71 14.30 -6.15
N MET A 153 0.20 14.31 -7.39
CA MET A 153 0.73 13.48 -8.47
C MET A 153 2.15 13.91 -8.83
N GLN A 154 2.39 15.21 -9.03
CA GLN A 154 3.74 15.74 -9.31
C GLN A 154 4.74 15.36 -8.21
N ALA A 155 4.35 15.45 -6.94
CA ALA A 155 5.22 15.10 -5.83
C ALA A 155 5.63 13.62 -5.87
N ARG A 156 4.69 12.72 -6.21
CA ARG A 156 5.02 11.29 -6.38
C ARG A 156 5.81 11.00 -7.63
N ALA A 157 5.48 11.64 -8.76
CA ALA A 157 6.27 11.53 -9.98
C ALA A 157 7.73 11.95 -9.76
N ARG A 158 7.98 13.05 -9.04
CA ARG A 158 9.34 13.45 -8.63
C ARG A 158 10.02 12.39 -7.77
N ALA A 159 9.32 11.80 -6.79
CA ALA A 159 9.90 10.74 -5.97
C ALA A 159 10.31 9.51 -6.81
N LEU A 160 9.47 9.10 -7.76
CA LEU A 160 9.75 7.98 -8.67
C LEU A 160 10.84 8.32 -9.69
N ALA A 161 10.88 9.54 -10.21
CA ALA A 161 11.92 9.98 -11.13
C ALA A 161 13.32 9.76 -10.54
N ARG A 162 13.50 10.05 -9.24
CA ARG A 162 14.74 9.76 -8.51
C ARG A 162 15.05 8.26 -8.44
N VAL A 163 14.03 7.44 -8.13
CA VAL A 163 14.16 5.97 -8.10
C VAL A 163 14.53 5.40 -9.48
N PHE A 164 14.05 6.02 -10.56
CA PHE A 164 14.29 5.59 -11.94
C PHE A 164 15.53 6.22 -12.60
N GLY A 165 16.25 7.09 -11.89
CA GLY A 165 17.43 7.80 -12.39
C GLY A 165 17.10 8.80 -13.52
N MET A 166 15.97 9.51 -13.40
CA MET A 166 15.47 10.46 -14.41
C MET A 166 15.79 11.93 -14.07
N GLU A 167 16.74 12.18 -13.17
CA GLU A 167 16.99 13.50 -12.58
C GLU A 167 17.57 14.55 -13.56
N ASP A 168 18.00 14.15 -14.76
CA ASP A 168 18.63 15.04 -15.74
C ASP A 168 17.67 15.63 -16.80
N ALA A 169 16.37 15.34 -16.73
CA ALA A 169 15.40 15.86 -17.72
C ALA A 169 14.95 17.32 -17.45
N ASP A 170 15.36 17.93 -16.33
CA ASP A 170 14.97 19.30 -15.91
C ASP A 170 16.10 20.34 -16.16
N ARG A 171 17.18 19.96 -16.88
CA ARG A 171 18.35 20.82 -17.16
C ARG A 171 18.67 20.99 -18.65
N SER A 172 17.68 20.99 -19.53
CA SER A 172 17.86 21.30 -20.96
C SER A 172 16.80 22.25 -21.48
#